data_AF-A0A1R1XVL7-F1
#
_entry.id   AF-A0A1R1XVL7-F1
#
_cell.length_a   1.000
_cell.length_b   1.000
_cell.length_c   1.000
_cell.angle_alpha   90.00
_cell.angle_beta   90.00
_cell.angle_gamma   90.00
#
_symmetry.space_group_name_H-M   'P 1'
#
loop_
_entity.id
_entity.type
_entity.pdbx_description
1 polymer ?
#
loop_
_entity_poly.entity_id
_entity_poly.type
_entity_poly.pdbx_seq_one_letter_code
_entity_poly.pdbx_strand_id
1 'polypeptide(L)'
;MSKQSSLKLEITDIMTEFFKKVIPLGPEFLTKCIYLCVNQVAPDYEGIELGVGETVLMKAIASATGKNLNRVKSESEKLGDLGEVAMAFRLNQKTLFPLPSLTIDKVFDTFYEISTTSGSSSQQKKVDKISSLIVSGKNSESKYIVRSLEGKLRIGLAEKTVLSSLGRAFVYYQADIKGLKASSDQLEQAVDIIKTVYTQLPNYKVMITSLMEHGIKNLASVCKLVPGIPVKPMLAHPTKSITEVLDRFENMEFTCEYKYDGERIQIHKSEDSDAISFSRNSENTTDKYRDIISKYSQFCSANTKSFIIDAEVVAWDITKNCILPFQVLSTRKRKDVKESEISVQVCLFAFDILFLNGEVKKDYLDGVGDSLDLVVIGAYIGKGKRTGVYGGFLLACFDPDREEYQSICKIGTGFSEEDLENFKKNLEPLTIDQPKSYYSYGDSTKPDVWFEPTQVWEVKAADLSISPVYKAAEGLVSEDKGISLRFPRFLRIRDDKSPEDCTSSSQIADMFESQNLNIAS
;
A
#
# COMPACT_ATOMS: atom_id res chain seq x y z
N MET A 1 -24.91 -5.31 4.07
CA MET A 1 -23.76 -5.24 3.14
C MET A 1 -24.24 -4.84 1.74
N SER A 2 -23.53 -3.94 1.05
CA SER A 2 -23.88 -3.55 -0.32
C SER A 2 -23.63 -4.70 -1.32
N LYS A 3 -24.36 -4.72 -2.45
CA LYS A 3 -24.14 -5.71 -3.55
C LYS A 3 -22.72 -5.68 -4.12
N GLN A 4 -22.03 -4.54 -4.00
CA GLN A 4 -20.64 -4.38 -4.43
C GLN A 4 -19.65 -4.97 -3.40
N SER A 5 -19.98 -4.89 -2.12
CA SER A 5 -19.21 -5.52 -1.03
C SER A 5 -19.26 -7.05 -1.10
N SER A 6 -20.43 -7.62 -1.43
CA SER A 6 -20.59 -9.07 -1.57
C SER A 6 -19.81 -9.64 -2.77
N LEU A 7 -19.82 -8.95 -3.91
CA LEU A 7 -19.06 -9.38 -5.11
C LEU A 7 -17.55 -9.37 -4.87
N LYS A 8 -17.04 -8.37 -4.14
CA LYS A 8 -15.61 -8.28 -3.82
C LYS A 8 -15.14 -9.43 -2.92
N LEU A 9 -15.95 -9.82 -1.95
CA LEU A 9 -15.66 -10.96 -1.09
C LEU A 9 -15.65 -12.27 -1.88
N GLU A 10 -16.64 -12.48 -2.75
CA GLU A 10 -16.69 -13.66 -3.63
C GLU A 10 -15.45 -13.75 -4.52
N ILE A 11 -15.03 -12.65 -5.14
CA ILE A 11 -13.78 -12.59 -5.92
C ILE A 11 -12.57 -12.93 -5.03
N THR A 12 -12.54 -12.41 -3.81
CA THR A 12 -11.43 -12.64 -2.87
C THR A 12 -11.31 -14.13 -2.54
N ASP A 13 -12.43 -14.80 -2.27
CA ASP A 13 -12.46 -16.22 -1.90
C ASP A 13 -12.09 -17.13 -3.08
N ILE A 14 -12.61 -16.84 -4.28
CA ILE A 14 -12.22 -17.57 -5.51
C ILE A 14 -10.71 -17.45 -5.75
N MET A 15 -10.16 -16.24 -5.61
CA MET A 15 -8.74 -15.96 -5.78
C MET A 15 -7.89 -16.63 -4.70
N THR A 16 -8.36 -16.67 -3.45
CA THR A 16 -7.70 -17.36 -2.34
C THR A 16 -7.61 -18.86 -2.62
N GLU A 17 -8.71 -19.49 -3.05
CA GLU A 17 -8.71 -20.91 -3.42
C GLU A 17 -7.83 -21.21 -4.63
N PHE A 18 -7.78 -20.30 -5.61
CA PHE A 18 -6.85 -20.41 -6.73
C PHE A 18 -5.40 -20.39 -6.25
N PHE A 19 -4.99 -19.36 -5.49
CA PHE A 19 -3.60 -19.26 -5.03
C PHE A 19 -3.19 -20.40 -4.10
N LYS A 20 -4.09 -20.88 -3.24
CA LYS A 20 -3.85 -22.05 -2.38
C LYS A 20 -3.42 -23.29 -3.18
N LYS A 21 -3.99 -23.49 -4.37
CA LYS A 21 -3.62 -24.58 -5.29
C LYS A 21 -2.32 -24.32 -6.05
N VAL A 22 -1.95 -23.06 -6.24
CA VAL A 22 -0.78 -22.64 -7.03
C VAL A 22 0.49 -22.54 -6.17
N ILE A 23 0.38 -22.16 -4.89
CA ILE A 23 1.50 -22.10 -3.94
C ILE A 23 2.42 -23.35 -3.99
N PRO A 24 1.91 -24.60 -3.96
CA PRO A 24 2.79 -25.79 -4.01
C PRO A 24 3.54 -25.98 -5.34
N LEU A 25 3.18 -25.24 -6.40
CA LEU A 25 3.86 -25.31 -7.70
C LEU A 25 5.14 -24.45 -7.76
N GLY A 26 5.43 -23.70 -6.69
CA GLY A 26 6.69 -22.97 -6.53
C GLY A 26 6.59 -21.46 -6.85
N PRO A 27 7.64 -20.71 -6.46
CA PRO A 27 7.61 -19.24 -6.45
C PRO A 27 7.53 -18.64 -7.85
N GLU A 28 8.23 -19.23 -8.82
CA GLU A 28 8.25 -18.74 -10.20
C GLU A 28 6.87 -18.83 -10.85
N PHE A 29 6.23 -19.99 -10.73
CA PHE A 29 4.91 -20.23 -11.33
C PHE A 29 3.83 -19.36 -10.66
N LEU A 30 3.86 -19.23 -9.32
CA LEU A 30 2.97 -18.33 -8.60
C LEU A 30 3.16 -16.87 -9.03
N THR A 31 4.40 -16.44 -9.24
CA THR A 31 4.71 -15.08 -9.71
C THR A 31 4.07 -14.80 -11.07
N LYS A 32 4.19 -15.72 -12.04
CA LYS A 32 3.55 -15.60 -13.36
C LYS A 32 2.03 -15.52 -13.23
N CYS A 33 1.42 -16.35 -12.37
CA CYS A 33 -0.01 -16.29 -12.10
C CYS A 33 -0.44 -14.92 -11.56
N ILE A 34 0.27 -14.37 -10.57
CA ILE A 34 -0.06 -13.06 -9.99
C ILE A 34 0.02 -11.97 -11.04
N TYR A 35 1.10 -11.93 -11.82
CA TYR A 35 1.25 -10.94 -12.88
C TYR A 35 0.11 -10.98 -13.90
N LEU A 36 -0.32 -12.17 -14.33
CA LEU A 36 -1.50 -12.31 -15.21
C LEU A 36 -2.79 -11.80 -14.54
N CYS A 37 -2.97 -12.03 -13.23
CA CYS A 37 -4.13 -11.53 -12.48
C CYS A 37 -4.17 -9.99 -12.39
N VAL A 38 -3.02 -9.34 -12.30
CA VAL A 38 -2.91 -7.86 -12.29
C VAL A 38 -2.69 -7.27 -13.69
N ASN A 39 -2.74 -8.11 -14.73
CA ASN A 39 -2.54 -7.76 -16.14
C ASN A 39 -1.18 -7.10 -16.46
N GLN A 40 -0.13 -7.57 -15.81
CA GLN A 40 1.25 -7.17 -16.01
C GLN A 40 2.10 -8.37 -16.44
N VAL A 41 3.33 -8.09 -16.86
CA VAL A 41 4.35 -9.12 -17.17
C VAL A 41 5.70 -8.83 -16.52
N ALA A 42 5.82 -7.67 -15.88
CA ALA A 42 7.00 -7.20 -15.18
C ALA A 42 6.56 -6.12 -14.17
N PRO A 43 7.42 -5.76 -13.21
CA PRO A 43 7.20 -4.58 -12.38
C PRO A 43 7.08 -3.29 -13.20
N ASP A 44 6.22 -2.37 -12.77
CA ASP A 44 5.93 -1.11 -13.49
C ASP A 44 7.21 -0.29 -13.79
N TYR A 45 8.18 -0.34 -12.89
CA TYR A 45 9.42 0.42 -12.98
C TYR A 45 10.42 -0.09 -14.02
N GLU A 46 10.20 -1.30 -14.56
CA GLU A 46 10.98 -1.81 -15.70
C GLU A 46 10.48 -1.23 -17.04
N GLY A 47 9.31 -0.57 -17.06
CA GLY A 47 8.76 0.07 -18.26
C GLY A 47 8.31 -0.91 -19.35
N ILE A 48 8.04 -2.17 -18.99
CA ILE A 48 7.55 -3.20 -19.91
C ILE A 48 6.02 -3.20 -19.88
N GLU A 49 5.41 -2.62 -20.90
CA GLU A 49 3.95 -2.53 -21.03
C GLU A 49 3.38 -3.65 -21.90
N LEU A 50 2.35 -4.33 -21.39
CA LEU A 50 1.61 -5.37 -22.13
C LEU A 50 0.74 -4.79 -23.25
N GLY A 51 0.31 -3.54 -23.12
CA GLY A 51 -0.70 -2.90 -23.96
C GLY A 51 -0.39 -2.97 -25.45
N VAL A 52 -1.29 -3.61 -26.21
CA VAL A 52 -1.23 -3.71 -27.67
C VAL A 52 -2.35 -2.87 -28.27
N GLY A 53 -2.01 -2.01 -29.22
CA GLY A 53 -2.99 -1.16 -29.90
C GLY A 53 -4.10 -1.97 -30.58
N GLU A 54 -5.32 -1.45 -30.51
CA GLU A 54 -6.55 -2.11 -30.99
C GLU A 54 -6.45 -2.64 -32.43
N THR A 55 -5.80 -1.88 -33.32
CA THR A 55 -5.58 -2.30 -34.71
C THR A 55 -4.75 -3.57 -34.84
N VAL A 56 -3.73 -3.76 -33.99
CA VAL A 56 -2.90 -4.97 -33.98
C VAL A 56 -3.72 -6.15 -33.46
N LEU A 57 -4.54 -5.94 -32.42
CA LEU A 57 -5.45 -6.95 -31.89
C LEU A 57 -6.48 -7.40 -32.93
N MET A 58 -7.12 -6.46 -33.61
CA MET A 58 -8.09 -6.78 -34.68
C MET A 58 -7.44 -7.58 -35.82
N LYS A 59 -6.20 -7.23 -36.22
CA LYS A 59 -5.43 -7.99 -37.21
C LYS A 59 -5.12 -9.41 -36.73
N ALA A 60 -4.75 -9.58 -35.46
CA ALA A 60 -4.49 -10.89 -34.87
C ALA A 60 -5.75 -11.76 -34.81
N ILE A 61 -6.89 -11.18 -34.41
CA ILE A 61 -8.19 -11.88 -34.41
C ILE A 61 -8.57 -12.28 -35.83
N ALA A 62 -8.46 -11.38 -36.81
CA ALA A 62 -8.74 -11.66 -38.22
C ALA A 62 -7.88 -12.82 -38.73
N SER A 63 -6.56 -12.78 -38.45
CA SER A 63 -5.59 -13.82 -38.80
C SER A 63 -5.95 -15.18 -38.17
N ALA A 64 -6.20 -15.20 -36.86
CA ALA A 64 -6.52 -16.43 -36.12
C ALA A 64 -7.84 -17.06 -36.57
N THR A 65 -8.84 -16.22 -36.85
CA THR A 65 -10.22 -16.67 -37.09
C THR A 65 -10.55 -16.86 -38.58
N GLY A 66 -9.65 -16.47 -39.48
CA GLY A 66 -9.88 -16.44 -40.93
C GLY A 66 -10.99 -15.47 -41.34
N LYS A 67 -11.37 -14.51 -40.48
CA LYS A 67 -12.40 -13.51 -40.77
C LYS A 67 -11.77 -12.28 -41.41
N ASN A 68 -12.54 -11.59 -42.25
CA ASN A 68 -12.13 -10.29 -42.78
C ASN A 68 -12.03 -9.24 -41.66
N LEU A 69 -11.03 -8.36 -41.73
CA LEU A 69 -10.80 -7.30 -40.73
C LEU A 69 -12.02 -6.37 -40.54
N ASN A 70 -12.74 -6.05 -41.62
CA ASN A 70 -13.96 -5.22 -41.55
C ASN A 70 -15.06 -5.90 -40.75
N ARG A 71 -15.12 -7.23 -40.78
CA ARG A 71 -16.07 -8.02 -39.98
C ARG A 71 -15.68 -8.05 -38.50
N VAL A 72 -14.39 -8.12 -38.19
CA VAL A 72 -13.91 -7.99 -36.81
C VAL A 72 -14.28 -6.61 -36.26
N LYS A 73 -14.05 -5.56 -37.05
CA LYS A 73 -14.38 -4.17 -36.68
C LYS A 73 -15.88 -3.98 -36.42
N SER A 74 -16.74 -4.43 -37.35
CA SER A 74 -18.18 -4.26 -37.19
C SER A 74 -18.76 -5.04 -36.00
N GLU A 75 -18.22 -6.22 -35.67
CA GLU A 75 -18.63 -6.95 -34.47
C GLU A 75 -18.07 -6.32 -33.19
N SER A 76 -16.86 -5.74 -33.24
CA SER A 76 -16.30 -4.97 -32.11
C SER A 76 -17.17 -3.76 -31.80
N GLU A 77 -17.64 -3.02 -32.81
CA GLU A 77 -18.54 -1.87 -32.64
C GLU A 77 -19.89 -2.27 -32.02
N LYS A 78 -20.39 -3.47 -32.33
CA LYS A 78 -21.65 -3.99 -31.75
C LYS A 78 -21.48 -4.44 -30.30
N LEU A 79 -20.40 -5.17 -30.00
CA LEU A 79 -20.19 -5.80 -28.70
C LEU A 79 -19.44 -4.91 -27.69
N GLY A 80 -18.68 -3.93 -28.17
CA GLY A 80 -17.83 -3.06 -27.35
C GLY A 80 -16.66 -3.78 -26.68
N ASP A 81 -16.31 -4.99 -27.14
CA ASP A 81 -15.31 -5.86 -26.50
C ASP A 81 -14.66 -6.83 -27.50
N LEU A 82 -13.39 -6.58 -27.84
CA LEU A 82 -12.64 -7.45 -28.74
C LEU A 82 -12.43 -8.86 -28.20
N GLY A 83 -12.44 -9.05 -26.88
CA GLY A 83 -12.36 -10.37 -26.27
C GLY A 83 -13.60 -11.21 -26.55
N GLU A 84 -14.79 -10.62 -26.44
CA GLU A 84 -16.04 -11.29 -26.80
C GLU A 84 -16.06 -11.65 -28.29
N VAL A 85 -15.60 -10.75 -29.16
CA VAL A 85 -15.46 -11.01 -30.61
C VAL A 85 -14.53 -12.20 -30.86
N ALA A 86 -13.36 -12.21 -30.21
CA ALA A 86 -12.37 -13.28 -30.35
C ALA A 86 -12.96 -14.63 -29.94
N MET A 87 -13.59 -14.72 -28.77
CA MET A 87 -14.24 -15.94 -28.29
C MET A 87 -15.37 -16.40 -29.22
N ALA A 88 -16.27 -15.50 -29.62
CA ALA A 88 -17.39 -15.81 -30.51
C ALA A 88 -16.92 -16.35 -31.86
N PHE A 89 -15.86 -15.79 -32.44
CA PHE A 89 -15.32 -16.28 -33.70
C PHE A 89 -14.56 -17.60 -33.54
N ARG A 90 -13.87 -17.81 -32.42
CA ARG A 90 -13.12 -19.05 -32.17
C ARG A 90 -14.05 -20.26 -31.94
N LEU A 91 -15.18 -20.08 -31.25
CA LEU A 91 -16.18 -21.14 -31.04
C LEU A 91 -16.74 -21.71 -32.35
N ASN A 92 -16.69 -20.93 -33.43
CA ASN A 92 -17.17 -21.33 -34.75
C ASN A 92 -16.12 -22.04 -35.63
N GLN A 93 -14.88 -22.22 -35.15
CA GLN A 93 -13.82 -22.91 -35.88
C GLN A 93 -13.60 -24.33 -35.38
N LYS A 94 -13.72 -25.32 -36.27
CA LYS A 94 -13.30 -26.71 -36.03
C LYS A 94 -11.87 -26.90 -36.55
N THR A 95 -10.97 -27.37 -35.69
CA THR A 95 -9.61 -27.78 -36.11
C THR A 95 -9.62 -29.27 -36.46
N LEU A 96 -8.86 -29.67 -37.49
CA LEU A 96 -8.71 -31.08 -37.90
C LEU A 96 -8.05 -31.94 -36.82
N PHE A 97 -7.17 -31.33 -36.01
CA PHE A 97 -6.51 -31.96 -34.87
C PHE A 97 -6.67 -31.09 -33.61
N PRO A 98 -6.73 -31.70 -32.42
CA PRO A 98 -6.73 -30.95 -31.18
C PRO A 98 -5.36 -30.28 -30.97
N LEU A 99 -5.37 -28.96 -30.80
CA LEU A 99 -4.16 -28.22 -30.43
C LEU A 99 -3.85 -28.42 -28.92
N PRO A 100 -2.56 -28.37 -28.53
CA PRO A 100 -2.18 -28.38 -27.13
C PRO A 100 -2.89 -27.28 -26.35
N SER A 101 -3.34 -27.60 -25.13
CA SER A 101 -3.91 -26.60 -24.22
C SER A 101 -2.87 -25.55 -23.86
N LEU A 102 -3.31 -24.31 -23.64
CA LEU A 102 -2.44 -23.24 -23.16
C LEU A 102 -1.98 -23.54 -21.73
N THR A 103 -0.73 -23.21 -21.44
CA THR A 103 -0.17 -23.21 -20.09
C THR A 103 0.11 -21.78 -19.64
N ILE A 104 0.17 -21.57 -18.32
CA ILE A 104 0.51 -20.25 -17.76
C ILE A 104 1.88 -19.78 -18.25
N ASP A 105 2.89 -20.65 -18.26
CA ASP A 105 4.22 -20.31 -18.79
C ASP A 105 4.15 -19.87 -20.24
N LYS A 106 3.46 -20.64 -21.10
CA LYS A 106 3.34 -20.30 -22.52
C LYS A 106 2.68 -18.94 -22.72
N VAL A 107 1.60 -18.65 -21.99
CA VAL A 107 0.87 -17.38 -22.10
C VAL A 107 1.72 -16.24 -21.59
N PHE A 108 2.30 -16.37 -20.39
CA PHE A 108 3.12 -15.35 -19.75
C PHE A 108 4.37 -15.02 -20.57
N ASP A 109 5.13 -16.03 -20.98
CA ASP A 109 6.36 -15.84 -21.77
C ASP A 109 6.04 -15.19 -23.12
N THR A 110 4.95 -15.61 -23.78
CA THR A 110 4.51 -14.98 -25.03
C THR A 110 4.08 -13.53 -24.82
N PHE A 111 3.40 -13.22 -23.71
CA PHE A 111 3.04 -11.84 -23.35
C PHE A 111 4.28 -10.98 -23.08
N TYR A 112 5.26 -11.51 -22.35
CA TYR A 112 6.52 -10.83 -22.11
C TYR A 112 7.28 -10.56 -23.42
N GLU A 113 7.36 -11.55 -24.32
CA GLU A 113 7.96 -11.40 -25.66
C GLU A 113 7.23 -10.34 -26.50
N ILE A 114 5.89 -10.32 -26.49
CA ILE A 114 5.08 -9.30 -27.19
C ILE A 114 5.41 -7.89 -26.65
N SER A 115 5.58 -7.77 -25.34
CA SER A 115 5.82 -6.50 -24.65
C SER A 115 7.22 -5.96 -24.93
N THR A 116 8.22 -6.84 -25.02
CA THR A 116 9.62 -6.48 -25.29
C THR A 116 9.98 -6.39 -26.77
N THR A 117 9.13 -6.89 -27.67
CA THR A 117 9.35 -6.82 -29.12
C THR A 117 9.24 -5.38 -29.65
N SER A 118 10.34 -4.88 -30.25
CA SER A 118 10.45 -3.54 -30.86
C SER A 118 11.06 -3.59 -32.28
N GLY A 119 11.14 -2.43 -32.96
CA GLY A 119 11.72 -2.30 -34.30
C GLY A 119 10.74 -2.44 -35.47
N SER A 120 11.25 -2.39 -36.70
CA SER A 120 10.45 -2.23 -37.95
C SER A 120 9.49 -3.40 -38.26
N SER A 121 9.81 -4.62 -37.84
CA SER A 121 8.96 -5.81 -38.02
C SER A 121 8.14 -6.19 -36.77
N SER A 122 8.15 -5.34 -35.74
CA SER A 122 7.54 -5.65 -34.44
C SER A 122 6.04 -5.90 -34.54
N GLN A 123 5.30 -5.08 -35.29
CA GLN A 123 3.84 -5.21 -35.38
C GLN A 123 3.41 -6.56 -35.93
N GLN A 124 4.03 -7.04 -37.02
CA GLN A 124 3.68 -8.34 -37.60
C GLN A 124 4.03 -9.49 -36.64
N LYS A 125 5.20 -9.45 -36.00
CA LYS A 125 5.59 -10.44 -34.99
C LYS A 125 4.60 -10.49 -33.83
N LYS A 126 4.10 -9.35 -33.37
CA LYS A 126 3.04 -9.27 -32.34
C LYS A 126 1.75 -9.91 -32.86
N VAL A 127 1.31 -9.58 -34.09
CA VAL A 127 0.13 -10.21 -34.71
C VAL A 127 0.26 -11.74 -34.73
N ASP A 128 1.40 -12.28 -35.17
CA ASP A 128 1.62 -13.72 -35.31
C ASP A 128 1.57 -14.44 -33.96
N LYS A 129 2.23 -13.88 -32.93
CA LYS A 129 2.22 -14.42 -31.56
C LYS A 129 0.82 -14.41 -30.94
N ILE A 130 0.11 -13.28 -31.07
CA ILE A 130 -1.26 -13.14 -30.54
C ILE A 130 -2.21 -14.10 -31.26
N SER A 131 -2.08 -14.19 -32.59
CA SER A 131 -2.86 -15.12 -33.41
C SER A 131 -2.65 -16.56 -32.96
N SER A 132 -1.39 -16.96 -32.71
CA SER A 132 -1.08 -18.30 -32.18
C SER A 132 -1.74 -18.58 -30.83
N LEU A 133 -1.77 -17.61 -29.90
CA LEU A 133 -2.44 -17.79 -28.61
C LEU A 133 -3.97 -17.92 -28.79
N ILE A 134 -4.58 -17.11 -29.65
CA ILE A 134 -6.03 -17.18 -29.94
C ILE A 134 -6.38 -18.53 -30.57
N VAL A 135 -5.55 -19.01 -31.51
CA VAL A 135 -5.73 -20.31 -32.17
C VAL A 135 -5.60 -21.46 -31.19
N SER A 136 -4.69 -21.41 -30.21
CA SER A 136 -4.59 -22.45 -29.16
C SER A 136 -5.65 -22.34 -28.06
N GLY A 137 -6.23 -21.15 -27.88
CA GLY A 137 -7.23 -20.87 -26.85
C GLY A 137 -8.51 -21.69 -26.98
N LYS A 138 -9.02 -22.15 -25.84
CA LYS A 138 -10.25 -22.93 -25.68
C LYS A 138 -11.27 -22.14 -24.85
N ASN A 139 -12.55 -22.28 -25.17
CA ASN A 139 -13.65 -21.64 -24.44
C ASN A 139 -13.43 -20.12 -24.29
N SER A 140 -13.32 -19.64 -23.05
CA SER A 140 -13.14 -18.22 -22.70
C SER A 140 -11.69 -17.75 -22.70
N GLU A 141 -10.70 -18.61 -22.96
CA GLU A 141 -9.27 -18.23 -22.95
C GLU A 141 -8.98 -17.13 -23.96
N SER A 142 -9.46 -17.26 -25.21
CA SER A 142 -9.26 -16.25 -26.26
C SER A 142 -9.82 -14.87 -25.88
N LYS A 143 -10.93 -14.85 -25.12
CA LYS A 143 -11.51 -13.61 -24.60
C LYS A 143 -10.58 -12.93 -23.62
N TYR A 144 -10.06 -13.67 -22.63
CA TYR A 144 -9.19 -13.09 -21.62
C TYR A 144 -7.79 -12.75 -22.15
N ILE A 145 -7.27 -13.53 -23.11
CA ILE A 145 -6.02 -13.18 -23.82
C ILE A 145 -6.12 -11.82 -24.50
N VAL A 146 -7.19 -11.60 -25.26
CA VAL A 146 -7.39 -10.33 -25.98
C VAL A 146 -7.66 -9.18 -25.01
N ARG A 147 -8.49 -9.39 -23.98
CA ARG A 147 -8.73 -8.38 -22.94
C ARG A 147 -7.46 -8.01 -22.17
N SER A 148 -6.59 -8.97 -21.88
CA SER A 148 -5.29 -8.72 -21.27
C SER A 148 -4.43 -7.82 -22.13
N LEU A 149 -4.27 -8.17 -23.41
CA LEU A 149 -3.47 -7.41 -24.36
C LEU A 149 -4.08 -6.04 -24.71
N GLU A 150 -5.41 -5.87 -24.59
CA GLU A 150 -6.09 -4.57 -24.69
C GLU A 150 -5.77 -3.66 -23.49
N GLY A 151 -5.24 -4.21 -22.39
CA GLY A 151 -5.03 -3.51 -21.12
C GLY A 151 -6.31 -3.43 -20.27
N LYS A 152 -7.37 -4.17 -20.62
CA LYS A 152 -8.70 -4.08 -20.00
C LYS A 152 -9.29 -5.46 -19.72
N LEU A 153 -8.89 -6.07 -18.61
CA LEU A 153 -9.40 -7.39 -18.19
C LEU A 153 -10.91 -7.43 -17.92
N ARG A 154 -11.49 -6.33 -17.40
CA ARG A 154 -12.93 -6.19 -17.10
C ARG A 154 -13.49 -7.31 -16.19
N ILE A 155 -12.71 -7.72 -15.17
CA ILE A 155 -13.09 -8.79 -14.23
C ILE A 155 -13.43 -8.27 -12.82
N GLY A 156 -13.35 -6.95 -12.57
CA GLY A 156 -13.60 -6.37 -11.24
C GLY A 156 -12.54 -6.68 -10.18
N LEU A 157 -11.44 -7.33 -10.57
CA LEU A 157 -10.29 -7.62 -9.72
C LEU A 157 -9.34 -6.41 -9.67
N ALA A 158 -8.90 -6.07 -8.46
CA ALA A 158 -7.92 -5.03 -8.22
C ALA A 158 -6.68 -5.63 -7.53
N GLU A 159 -5.52 -4.98 -7.68
CA GLU A 159 -4.25 -5.40 -7.07
C GLU A 159 -4.37 -5.63 -5.55
N LYS A 160 -5.03 -4.72 -4.83
CA LYS A 160 -5.28 -4.88 -3.39
C LYS A 160 -6.05 -6.15 -3.05
N THR A 161 -6.95 -6.60 -3.92
CA THR A 161 -7.68 -7.87 -3.75
C THR A 161 -6.74 -9.04 -3.99
N VAL A 162 -5.88 -8.99 -5.01
CA VAL A 162 -4.86 -10.02 -5.28
C VAL A 162 -3.93 -10.20 -4.07
N LEU A 163 -3.40 -9.10 -3.52
CA LEU A 163 -2.55 -9.11 -2.33
C LEU A 163 -3.28 -9.69 -1.10
N SER A 164 -4.54 -9.31 -0.91
CA SER A 164 -5.35 -9.84 0.20
C SER A 164 -5.61 -11.34 0.04
N SER A 165 -5.93 -11.78 -1.18
CA SER A 165 -6.15 -13.20 -1.47
C SER A 165 -4.88 -14.02 -1.31
N LEU A 166 -3.71 -13.48 -1.66
CA LEU A 166 -2.41 -14.14 -1.47
C LEU A 166 -2.10 -14.35 0.02
N GLY A 167 -2.25 -13.33 0.85
CA GLY A 167 -2.05 -13.44 2.29
C GLY A 167 -2.94 -14.50 2.93
N ARG A 168 -4.24 -14.48 2.60
CA ARG A 168 -5.20 -15.51 3.03
C ARG A 168 -4.81 -16.90 2.56
N ALA A 169 -4.47 -17.04 1.27
CA ALA A 169 -4.14 -18.33 0.66
C ALA A 169 -2.92 -18.97 1.32
N PHE A 170 -1.91 -18.18 1.68
CA PHE A 170 -0.72 -18.68 2.33
C PHE A 170 -0.99 -19.19 3.75
N VAL A 171 -1.81 -18.48 4.52
CA VAL A 171 -2.24 -18.92 5.86
C VAL A 171 -3.06 -20.21 5.76
N TYR A 172 -4.03 -20.29 4.85
CA TYR A 172 -4.81 -21.51 4.64
C TYR A 172 -3.93 -22.69 4.19
N TYR A 173 -3.01 -22.47 3.26
CA TYR A 173 -2.09 -23.49 2.79
C TYR A 173 -1.21 -24.04 3.93
N GLN A 174 -0.68 -23.16 4.78
CA GLN A 174 0.12 -23.57 5.94
C GLN A 174 -0.73 -24.30 7.00
N ALA A 175 -1.96 -23.87 7.22
CA ALA A 175 -2.89 -24.49 8.16
C ALA A 175 -3.23 -25.92 7.70
N ASP A 176 -3.54 -26.11 6.42
CA ASP A 176 -3.83 -27.42 5.81
C ASP A 176 -2.66 -28.40 5.97
N ILE A 177 -1.42 -27.95 5.71
CA ILE A 177 -0.22 -28.79 5.88
C ILE A 177 -0.05 -29.23 7.34
N LYS A 178 -0.38 -28.35 8.29
CA LYS A 178 -0.27 -28.63 9.72
C LYS A 178 -1.48 -29.37 10.30
N GLY A 179 -2.53 -29.60 9.51
CA GLY A 179 -3.80 -30.14 10.01
C GLY A 179 -4.51 -29.22 11.00
N LEU A 180 -4.27 -27.91 10.91
CA LEU A 180 -4.84 -26.88 11.79
C LEU A 180 -5.93 -26.08 11.06
N LYS A 181 -6.76 -25.37 11.82
CA LYS A 181 -7.67 -24.36 11.27
C LYS A 181 -7.02 -22.99 11.30
N ALA A 182 -7.14 -22.24 10.21
CA ALA A 182 -6.76 -20.83 10.18
C ALA A 182 -7.77 -20.00 10.99
N SER A 183 -7.26 -19.10 11.84
CA SER A 183 -8.07 -18.12 12.57
C SER A 183 -8.28 -16.84 11.75
N SER A 184 -9.33 -16.06 12.06
CA SER A 184 -9.60 -14.77 11.40
C SER A 184 -8.43 -13.81 11.57
N ASP A 185 -7.92 -13.70 12.80
CA ASP A 185 -6.81 -12.80 13.14
C ASP A 185 -5.54 -13.11 12.34
N GLN A 186 -5.22 -14.39 12.15
CA GLN A 186 -4.07 -14.79 11.31
C GLN A 186 -4.24 -14.38 9.85
N LEU A 187 -5.47 -14.46 9.33
CA LEU A 187 -5.76 -14.06 7.95
C LEU A 187 -5.61 -12.54 7.80
N GLU A 188 -6.14 -11.76 8.73
CA GLU A 188 -6.06 -10.29 8.73
C GLU A 188 -4.60 -9.83 8.86
N GLN A 189 -3.86 -10.36 9.83
CA GLN A 189 -2.44 -10.06 10.00
C GLN A 189 -1.62 -10.39 8.75
N ALA A 190 -1.85 -11.55 8.12
CA ALA A 190 -1.14 -11.93 6.91
C ALA A 190 -1.46 -11.01 5.73
N VAL A 191 -2.72 -10.59 5.59
CA VAL A 191 -3.14 -9.64 4.57
C VAL A 191 -2.42 -8.30 4.74
N ASP A 192 -2.33 -7.80 5.97
CA ASP A 192 -1.68 -6.52 6.25
C ASP A 192 -0.17 -6.59 6.06
N ILE A 193 0.48 -7.67 6.49
CA ILE A 193 1.92 -7.90 6.24
C ILE A 193 2.21 -7.91 4.73
N ILE A 194 1.44 -8.67 3.93
CA ILE A 194 1.66 -8.74 2.47
C ILE A 194 1.47 -7.36 1.81
N LYS A 195 0.42 -6.63 2.16
CA LYS A 195 0.17 -5.29 1.59
C LYS A 195 1.28 -4.31 1.96
N THR A 196 1.74 -4.36 3.20
CA THR A 196 2.80 -3.49 3.72
C THR A 196 4.11 -3.76 3.00
N VAL A 197 4.54 -5.02 2.96
CA VAL A 197 5.75 -5.45 2.26
C VAL A 197 5.69 -5.06 0.79
N TYR A 198 4.57 -5.29 0.11
CA TYR A 198 4.42 -4.89 -1.29
C TYR A 198 4.44 -3.36 -1.48
N THR A 199 3.91 -2.59 -0.53
CA THR A 199 3.95 -1.12 -0.59
C THR A 199 5.39 -0.60 -0.49
N GLN A 200 6.21 -1.24 0.33
CA GLN A 200 7.62 -0.89 0.52
C GLN A 200 8.52 -1.40 -0.60
N LEU A 201 8.23 -2.60 -1.10
CA LEU A 201 9.01 -3.31 -2.10
C LEU A 201 8.04 -3.94 -3.13
N PRO A 202 7.50 -3.15 -4.09
CA PRO A 202 6.51 -3.59 -5.07
C PRO A 202 7.12 -4.47 -6.16
N ASN A 203 7.63 -5.63 -5.75
CA ASN A 203 8.18 -6.67 -6.60
C ASN A 203 7.63 -8.02 -6.15
N TYR A 204 6.71 -8.57 -6.94
CA TYR A 204 6.05 -9.83 -6.63
C TYR A 204 7.02 -11.01 -6.52
N LYS A 205 8.05 -11.06 -7.38
CA LYS A 205 9.03 -12.14 -7.38
C LYS A 205 9.81 -12.17 -6.06
N VAL A 206 10.35 -11.02 -5.65
CA VAL A 206 11.11 -10.91 -4.40
C VAL A 206 10.23 -11.23 -3.20
N MET A 207 9.01 -10.67 -3.15
CA MET A 207 8.06 -10.92 -2.07
C MET A 207 7.67 -12.40 -1.98
N ILE A 208 7.32 -13.05 -3.09
CA ILE A 208 6.90 -14.46 -3.10
C ILE A 208 8.06 -15.38 -2.71
N THR A 209 9.25 -15.18 -3.28
CA THR A 209 10.43 -15.99 -2.93
C THR A 209 10.70 -15.87 -1.43
N SER A 210 10.74 -14.66 -0.90
CA SER A 210 10.97 -14.42 0.53
C SER A 210 9.85 -14.99 1.40
N LEU A 211 8.59 -14.90 0.96
CA LEU A 211 7.43 -15.46 1.66
C LEU A 211 7.53 -16.99 1.76
N MET A 212 7.95 -17.66 0.69
CA MET A 212 8.12 -19.12 0.69
C MET A 212 9.32 -19.57 1.53
N GLU A 213 10.42 -18.82 1.52
CA GLU A 213 11.66 -19.16 2.24
C GLU A 213 11.58 -18.87 3.74
N HIS A 214 11.00 -17.72 4.13
CA HIS A 214 11.04 -17.23 5.51
C HIS A 214 9.68 -17.27 6.21
N GLY A 215 8.60 -17.47 5.46
CA GLY A 215 7.22 -17.46 5.97
C GLY A 215 6.69 -16.06 6.24
N ILE A 216 5.37 -15.97 6.43
CA ILE A 216 4.66 -14.69 6.55
C ILE A 216 5.13 -13.83 7.73
N LYS A 217 5.40 -14.45 8.89
CA LYS A 217 5.78 -13.74 10.12
C LYS A 217 7.10 -12.99 9.99
N ASN A 218 8.04 -13.53 9.23
CA ASN A 218 9.37 -12.95 9.06
C ASN A 218 9.47 -12.06 7.82
N LEU A 219 8.43 -12.01 6.97
CA LEU A 219 8.50 -11.36 5.67
C LEU A 219 8.87 -9.88 5.77
N ALA A 220 8.26 -9.14 6.70
CA ALA A 220 8.55 -7.71 6.91
C ALA A 220 10.00 -7.45 7.36
N SER A 221 10.62 -8.39 8.08
CA SER A 221 12.00 -8.26 8.53
C SER A 221 13.03 -8.44 7.41
N VAL A 222 12.71 -9.26 6.40
CA VAL A 222 13.61 -9.60 5.28
C VAL A 222 13.37 -8.73 4.04
N CYS A 223 12.12 -8.35 3.76
CA CYS A 223 11.78 -7.49 2.63
C CYS A 223 11.76 -6.02 3.05
N LYS A 224 12.95 -5.40 3.10
CA LYS A 224 13.12 -3.97 3.41
C LYS A 224 13.12 -3.11 2.14
N LEU A 225 13.04 -1.79 2.31
CA LEU A 225 13.22 -0.83 1.22
C LEU A 225 14.61 -0.98 0.59
N VAL A 226 14.67 -0.95 -0.74
CA VAL A 226 15.92 -1.06 -1.49
C VAL A 226 16.00 0.10 -2.49
N PRO A 227 16.98 1.02 -2.35
CA PRO A 227 17.23 2.02 -3.38
C PRO A 227 17.43 1.35 -4.74
N GLY A 228 16.67 1.79 -5.75
CA GLY A 228 16.56 1.08 -7.03
C GLY A 228 15.16 0.55 -7.32
N ILE A 229 14.37 0.26 -6.30
CA ILE A 229 12.97 -0.21 -6.42
C ILE A 229 12.05 0.87 -5.82
N PRO A 230 11.08 1.41 -6.57
CA PRO A 230 10.22 2.48 -6.07
C PRO A 230 9.33 2.01 -4.94
N VAL A 231 9.11 2.88 -3.96
CA VAL A 231 8.15 2.69 -2.87
C VAL A 231 6.81 3.24 -3.30
N LYS A 232 5.71 2.52 -3.04
CA LYS A 232 4.37 3.05 -3.32
C LYS A 232 4.13 4.31 -2.48
N PRO A 233 3.77 5.45 -3.11
CA PRO A 233 3.77 6.74 -2.43
C PRO A 233 2.63 6.87 -1.40
N MET A 234 2.89 7.60 -0.31
CA MET A 234 1.84 8.03 0.62
C MET A 234 0.84 8.93 -0.11
N LEU A 235 -0.46 8.65 0.05
CA LEU A 235 -1.53 9.42 -0.60
C LEU A 235 -2.23 10.35 0.39
N ALA A 236 -2.74 11.47 -0.12
CA ALA A 236 -3.51 12.41 0.67
C ALA A 236 -5.01 12.06 0.65
N HIS A 237 -5.69 12.25 1.78
CA HIS A 237 -7.15 12.20 1.85
C HIS A 237 -7.72 13.60 1.58
N PRO A 238 -8.66 13.77 0.64
CA PRO A 238 -9.27 15.06 0.37
C PRO A 238 -10.06 15.53 1.61
N THR A 239 -9.82 16.76 2.02
CA THR A 239 -10.42 17.36 3.22
C THR A 239 -11.03 18.70 2.81
N LYS A 240 -12.29 18.96 3.18
CA LYS A 240 -13.06 20.08 2.63
C LYS A 240 -13.04 21.33 3.51
N SER A 241 -12.54 21.22 4.74
CA SER A 241 -12.48 22.34 5.68
C SER A 241 -11.31 22.19 6.64
N ILE A 242 -10.85 23.32 7.18
CA ILE A 242 -9.84 23.33 8.24
C ILE A 242 -10.36 22.60 9.48
N THR A 243 -11.64 22.74 9.83
CA THR A 243 -12.27 22.01 10.93
C THR A 243 -12.14 20.50 10.76
N GLU A 244 -12.34 19.96 9.55
CA GLU A 244 -12.18 18.52 9.31
C GLU A 244 -10.72 18.05 9.48
N VAL A 245 -9.73 18.92 9.22
CA VAL A 245 -8.32 18.65 9.52
C VAL A 245 -8.09 18.63 11.04
N LEU A 246 -8.59 19.64 11.75
CA LEU A 246 -8.47 19.76 13.21
C LEU A 246 -9.22 18.63 13.94
N ASP A 247 -10.38 18.22 13.46
CA ASP A 247 -11.13 17.09 14.03
C ASP A 247 -10.41 15.75 13.77
N ARG A 248 -9.68 15.64 12.65
CA ARG A 248 -8.94 14.41 12.31
C ARG A 248 -7.66 14.26 13.12
N PHE A 249 -6.92 15.36 13.30
CA PHE A 249 -5.66 15.36 14.04
C PHE A 249 -5.85 15.67 15.53
N GLU A 250 -6.98 16.23 15.92
CA GLU A 250 -7.32 16.59 17.29
C GLU A 250 -6.19 17.37 17.99
N ASN A 251 -5.58 16.78 19.03
CA ASN A 251 -4.50 17.38 19.81
C ASN A 251 -3.10 17.03 19.28
N MET A 252 -3.00 16.45 18.09
CA MET A 252 -1.74 16.07 17.48
C MET A 252 -1.09 17.27 16.79
N GLU A 253 0.21 17.43 17.00
CA GLU A 253 0.99 18.40 16.24
C GLU A 253 1.07 17.95 14.77
N PHE A 254 0.83 18.88 13.85
CA PHE A 254 0.94 18.65 12.42
C PHE A 254 1.55 19.87 11.72
N THR A 255 2.18 19.64 10.58
CA THR A 255 2.73 20.70 9.72
C THR A 255 1.80 21.02 8.55
N CYS A 256 1.95 22.20 7.96
CA CYS A 256 1.29 22.60 6.73
C CYS A 256 2.34 22.91 5.67
N GLU A 257 2.28 22.18 4.56
CA GLU A 257 3.16 22.36 3.41
C GLU A 257 2.38 22.77 2.18
N TYR A 258 3.04 23.49 1.28
CA TYR A 258 2.44 23.86 0.01
C TYR A 258 2.23 22.60 -0.83
N LYS A 259 1.00 22.38 -1.27
CA LYS A 259 0.72 21.36 -2.27
C LYS A 259 1.04 21.92 -3.65
N TYR A 260 2.26 21.67 -4.11
CA TYR A 260 2.70 22.07 -5.44
C TYR A 260 1.89 21.40 -6.57
N ASP A 261 1.78 22.09 -7.71
CA ASP A 261 1.08 21.64 -8.92
C ASP A 261 2.10 21.20 -9.97
N GLY A 262 2.61 19.98 -9.80
CA GLY A 262 3.69 19.46 -10.61
C GLY A 262 3.53 17.97 -10.91
N GLU A 263 4.66 17.29 -11.08
CA GLU A 263 4.73 15.84 -11.11
C GLU A 263 5.52 15.34 -9.90
N ARG A 264 4.88 14.51 -9.08
CA ARG A 264 5.57 13.80 -8.00
C ARG A 264 6.68 12.90 -8.56
N ILE A 265 7.86 13.02 -7.97
CA ILE A 265 9.05 12.27 -8.31
C ILE A 265 9.63 11.65 -7.04
N GLN A 266 9.96 10.37 -7.12
CA GLN A 266 10.72 9.67 -6.10
C GLN A 266 12.13 9.45 -6.63
N ILE A 267 13.15 9.98 -5.94
CA ILE A 267 14.55 9.91 -6.39
C ILE A 267 15.31 8.94 -5.49
N HIS A 268 15.94 7.95 -6.11
CA HIS A 268 16.71 6.91 -5.46
C HIS A 268 18.18 7.05 -5.83
N LYS A 269 19.05 6.93 -4.84
CA LYS A 269 20.49 6.76 -5.03
C LYS A 269 20.94 5.57 -4.20
N SER A 270 21.45 4.52 -4.85
CA SER A 270 22.15 3.42 -4.17
C SER A 270 23.63 3.77 -4.04
N GLU A 271 24.43 3.03 -3.27
CA GLU A 271 25.86 3.35 -3.13
C GLU A 271 26.62 3.16 -4.46
N ASP A 272 26.32 2.09 -5.18
CA ASP A 272 27.06 1.65 -6.37
C ASP A 272 26.50 2.15 -7.73
N SER A 273 25.35 2.83 -7.73
CA SER A 273 24.67 3.26 -8.95
C SER A 273 24.43 4.76 -8.98
N ASP A 274 24.26 5.31 -10.18
CA ASP A 274 23.77 6.68 -10.33
C ASP A 274 22.34 6.84 -9.79
N ALA A 275 21.96 8.08 -9.51
CA ALA A 275 20.60 8.38 -9.11
C ALA A 275 19.62 8.03 -10.24
N ILE A 276 18.47 7.49 -9.86
CA ILE A 276 17.35 7.19 -10.74
C ILE A 276 16.07 7.77 -10.16
N SER A 277 15.05 7.94 -10.99
CA SER A 277 13.78 8.51 -10.55
C SER A 277 12.55 7.77 -11.04
N PHE A 278 11.51 7.79 -10.22
CA PHE A 278 10.23 7.16 -10.49
C PHE A 278 9.07 8.14 -10.35
N SER A 279 8.03 7.96 -11.15
CA SER A 279 6.78 8.72 -11.02
C SER A 279 5.96 8.21 -9.83
N ARG A 280 4.87 8.92 -9.53
CA ARG A 280 3.82 8.46 -8.58
C ARG A 280 3.33 7.02 -8.83
N ASN A 281 3.31 6.58 -10.09
CA ASN A 281 2.83 5.25 -10.46
C ASN A 281 3.97 4.26 -10.67
N SER A 282 5.15 4.54 -10.10
CA SER A 282 6.34 3.69 -10.20
C SER A 282 6.97 3.62 -11.60
N GLU A 283 6.55 4.44 -12.57
CA GLU A 283 7.17 4.48 -13.90
C GLU A 283 8.56 5.12 -13.83
N ASN A 284 9.55 4.57 -14.54
CA ASN A 284 10.88 5.18 -14.59
C ASN A 284 10.85 6.52 -15.35
N THR A 285 11.26 7.59 -14.68
CA THR A 285 11.27 8.96 -15.21
C THR A 285 12.69 9.54 -15.33
N THR A 286 13.72 8.70 -15.14
CA THR A 286 15.13 9.12 -15.09
C THR A 286 15.56 9.88 -16.34
N ASP A 287 15.16 9.41 -17.53
CA ASP A 287 15.47 10.08 -18.80
C ASP A 287 14.73 11.42 -18.96
N LYS A 288 13.51 11.52 -18.45
CA LYS A 288 12.69 12.75 -18.53
C LYS A 288 13.28 13.88 -17.68
N TYR A 289 13.88 13.55 -16.54
CA TYR A 289 14.40 14.50 -15.56
C TYR A 289 15.93 14.44 -15.42
N ARG A 290 16.62 13.99 -16.46
CA ARG A 290 18.08 13.80 -16.47
C ARG A 290 18.84 15.01 -15.95
N ASP A 291 18.34 16.22 -16.21
CA ASP A 291 18.93 17.51 -15.83
C ASP A 291 18.88 17.83 -14.32
N ILE A 292 17.91 17.27 -13.59
CA ILE A 292 17.88 17.29 -12.12
C ILE A 292 18.68 16.11 -11.59
N ILE A 293 18.41 14.91 -12.13
CA ILE A 293 18.94 13.66 -11.59
C ILE A 293 20.46 13.61 -11.72
N SER A 294 21.07 14.12 -12.80
CA SER A 294 22.53 14.19 -12.96
C SER A 294 23.21 15.11 -11.93
N LYS A 295 22.45 16.03 -11.32
CA LYS A 295 22.93 17.03 -10.35
C LYS A 295 22.61 16.67 -8.91
N TYR A 296 22.26 15.41 -8.62
CA TYR A 296 21.86 15.00 -7.28
C TYR A 296 22.87 15.35 -6.18
N SER A 297 24.16 15.30 -6.51
CA SER A 297 25.25 15.65 -5.60
C SER A 297 25.22 17.11 -5.15
N GLN A 298 24.59 18.02 -5.89
CA GLN A 298 24.50 19.43 -5.53
C GLN A 298 23.54 19.70 -4.36
N PHE A 299 22.58 18.79 -4.13
CA PHE A 299 21.62 18.90 -3.03
C PHE A 299 21.82 17.83 -1.95
N CYS A 300 22.91 17.06 -2.01
CA CYS A 300 23.28 16.07 -0.99
C CYS A 300 24.41 16.60 -0.11
N SER A 301 24.43 16.21 1.16
CA SER A 301 25.59 16.42 2.02
C SER A 301 26.72 15.46 1.68
N ALA A 302 27.97 15.81 2.03
CA ALA A 302 29.15 15.02 1.66
C ALA A 302 29.16 13.59 2.23
N ASN A 303 28.40 13.33 3.29
CA ASN A 303 28.25 12.03 3.94
C ASN A 303 27.08 11.19 3.40
N THR A 304 26.32 11.69 2.42
CA THR A 304 25.22 10.94 1.80
C THR A 304 25.78 9.88 0.84
N LYS A 305 25.62 8.60 1.19
CA LYS A 305 26.00 7.44 0.37
C LYS A 305 24.82 6.91 -0.44
N SER A 306 23.64 6.86 0.18
CA SER A 306 22.42 6.33 -0.42
C SER A 306 21.18 7.02 0.15
N PHE A 307 20.14 7.19 -0.66
CA PHE A 307 18.89 7.81 -0.22
C PHE A 307 17.69 7.41 -1.08
N ILE A 308 16.50 7.60 -0.51
CA ILE A 308 15.22 7.67 -1.22
C ILE A 308 14.50 8.92 -0.74
N ILE A 309 14.26 9.88 -1.63
CA ILE A 309 13.50 11.10 -1.33
C ILE A 309 12.22 11.18 -2.15
N ASP A 310 11.22 11.84 -1.59
CA ASP A 310 9.95 12.14 -2.23
C ASP A 310 9.84 13.65 -2.42
N ALA A 311 9.47 14.05 -3.63
CA ALA A 311 9.50 15.43 -4.05
C ALA A 311 8.45 15.72 -5.13
N GLU A 312 8.16 17.00 -5.33
CA GLU A 312 7.40 17.47 -6.47
C GLU A 312 8.33 18.19 -7.46
N VAL A 313 8.30 17.81 -8.74
CA VAL A 313 8.94 18.57 -9.81
C VAL A 313 7.95 19.56 -10.37
N VAL A 314 8.33 20.83 -10.42
CA VAL A 314 7.48 21.92 -10.90
C VAL A 314 8.20 22.69 -11.99
N ALA A 315 7.48 23.16 -13.02
CA ALA A 315 8.07 24.03 -14.03
C ALA A 315 8.46 25.39 -13.42
N TRP A 316 9.62 25.91 -13.82
CA TRP A 316 10.22 27.10 -13.22
C TRP A 316 10.68 28.11 -14.27
N ASP A 317 10.35 29.38 -14.07
CA ASP A 317 10.90 30.50 -14.85
C ASP A 317 12.14 31.05 -14.14
N ILE A 318 13.33 30.79 -14.70
CA ILE A 318 14.61 31.24 -14.14
C ILE A 318 14.73 32.78 -14.18
N THR A 319 14.11 33.45 -15.16
CA THR A 319 14.23 34.91 -15.31
C THR A 319 13.34 35.64 -14.32
N LYS A 320 12.12 35.15 -14.12
CA LYS A 320 11.13 35.73 -13.19
C LYS A 320 11.21 35.15 -11.79
N ASN A 321 11.96 34.07 -11.60
CA ASN A 321 12.11 33.35 -10.34
C ASN A 321 10.76 32.89 -9.76
N CYS A 322 9.92 32.28 -10.60
CA CYS A 322 8.56 31.89 -10.22
C CYS A 322 8.14 30.52 -10.79
N ILE A 323 7.18 29.90 -10.10
CA ILE A 323 6.51 28.67 -10.54
C ILE A 323 5.69 28.94 -11.81
N LEU A 324 5.74 28.00 -12.75
CA LEU A 324 4.91 27.98 -13.95
C LEU A 324 3.80 26.90 -13.83
N PRO A 325 2.68 27.05 -14.56
CA PRO A 325 1.58 26.08 -14.52
C PRO A 325 1.97 24.66 -14.96
N PHE A 326 1.27 23.65 -14.45
CA PHE A 326 1.46 22.24 -14.82
C PHE A 326 1.41 21.99 -16.34
N GLN A 327 0.58 22.72 -17.08
CA GLN A 327 0.51 22.57 -18.55
C GLN A 327 1.87 22.83 -19.22
N VAL A 328 2.68 23.74 -18.67
CA VAL A 328 4.03 24.01 -19.17
C VAL A 328 4.93 22.81 -18.87
N LEU A 329 4.88 22.27 -17.65
CA LEU A 329 5.63 21.06 -17.28
C LEU A 329 5.29 19.87 -18.18
N SER A 330 4.01 19.69 -18.49
CA SER A 330 3.50 18.56 -19.29
C SER A 330 4.03 18.50 -20.72
N THR A 331 4.55 19.62 -21.24
CA THR A 331 5.17 19.69 -22.58
C THR A 331 6.59 19.14 -22.62
N ARG A 332 7.20 18.83 -21.47
CA ARG A 332 8.51 18.18 -21.42
C ARG A 332 8.49 16.83 -22.15
N LYS A 333 9.52 16.62 -22.97
CA LYS A 333 9.75 15.37 -23.69
C LYS A 333 9.96 14.22 -22.69
N ARG A 334 9.38 13.05 -22.96
CA ARG A 334 9.37 11.91 -22.02
C ARG A 334 10.58 10.98 -22.15
N LYS A 335 11.12 10.81 -23.35
CA LYS A 335 12.21 9.87 -23.68
C LYS A 335 13.23 10.55 -24.59
N ASP A 336 14.45 10.02 -24.60
CA ASP A 336 15.59 10.51 -25.40
C ASP A 336 15.80 12.02 -25.25
N VAL A 337 15.82 12.49 -24.00
CA VAL A 337 16.01 13.90 -23.66
C VAL A 337 17.50 14.17 -23.54
N LYS A 338 18.03 15.07 -24.39
CA LYS A 338 19.38 15.60 -24.22
C LYS A 338 19.29 16.89 -23.42
N GLU A 339 20.24 17.12 -22.50
CA GLU A 339 20.25 18.33 -21.66
C GLU A 339 20.22 19.62 -22.48
N SER A 340 20.86 19.64 -23.65
CA SER A 340 20.86 20.80 -24.58
C SER A 340 19.51 21.08 -25.25
N GLU A 341 18.59 20.13 -25.26
CA GLU A 341 17.25 20.24 -25.89
C GLU A 341 16.17 20.64 -24.88
N ILE A 342 16.53 20.85 -23.61
CA ILE A 342 15.58 21.16 -22.53
C ILE A 342 15.18 22.63 -22.59
N SER A 343 13.95 22.88 -23.02
CA SER A 343 13.36 24.23 -23.06
C SER A 343 12.68 24.64 -21.75
N VAL A 344 11.93 23.73 -21.14
CA VAL A 344 11.21 23.99 -19.87
C VAL A 344 12.12 23.64 -18.71
N GLN A 345 12.48 24.64 -17.91
CA GLN A 345 13.28 24.45 -16.70
C GLN A 345 12.37 24.02 -15.54
N VAL A 346 12.97 23.37 -14.55
CA VAL A 346 12.24 22.74 -13.44
C VAL A 346 12.92 23.00 -12.11
N CYS A 347 12.14 23.01 -11.05
CA CYS A 347 12.58 23.07 -9.67
C CYS A 347 12.06 21.84 -8.92
N LEU A 348 12.89 21.33 -7.99
CA LEU A 348 12.56 20.19 -7.15
C LEU A 348 12.18 20.68 -5.75
N PHE A 349 10.96 20.37 -5.32
CA PHE A 349 10.48 20.65 -3.96
C PHE A 349 10.40 19.34 -3.20
N ALA A 350 11.47 18.99 -2.47
CA ALA A 350 11.50 17.82 -1.61
C ALA A 350 10.63 18.03 -0.37
N PHE A 351 9.84 17.01 -0.01
CA PHE A 351 8.94 17.05 1.14
C PHE A 351 9.07 15.81 2.03
N ASP A 352 9.73 14.73 1.59
CA ASP A 352 10.00 13.59 2.46
C ASP A 352 11.32 12.88 2.13
N ILE A 353 11.89 12.19 3.13
CA ILE A 353 13.05 11.30 3.02
C ILE A 353 12.64 9.95 3.60
N LEU A 354 12.58 8.93 2.75
CA LEU A 354 12.12 7.59 3.12
C LEU A 354 13.27 6.69 3.59
N PHE A 355 14.48 6.96 3.07
CA PHE A 355 15.67 6.17 3.33
C PHE A 355 16.91 7.07 3.24
N LEU A 356 17.87 6.87 4.14
CA LEU A 356 19.17 7.56 4.14
C LEU A 356 20.24 6.63 4.70
N ASN A 357 21.31 6.39 3.93
CA ASN A 357 22.52 5.69 4.37
C ASN A 357 22.29 4.31 5.03
N GLY A 358 21.31 3.54 4.56
CA GLY A 358 20.97 2.23 5.14
C GLY A 358 19.81 2.27 6.13
N GLU A 359 19.44 3.47 6.61
CA GLU A 359 18.34 3.66 7.55
C GLU A 359 17.05 3.99 6.82
N VAL A 360 15.97 3.35 7.26
CA VAL A 360 14.61 3.61 6.78
C VAL A 360 13.92 4.54 7.77
N LYS A 361 13.17 5.52 7.26
CA LYS A 361 12.32 6.38 8.11
C LYS A 361 11.42 5.50 8.99
N LYS A 362 11.38 5.76 10.30
CA LYS A 362 10.69 4.90 11.29
C LYS A 362 9.23 4.60 10.93
N ASP A 363 8.51 5.56 10.35
CA ASP A 363 7.14 5.39 9.86
C ASP A 363 6.97 4.28 8.79
N TYR A 364 8.07 3.88 8.14
CA TYR A 364 8.13 2.83 7.13
C TYR A 364 8.70 1.50 7.68
N LEU A 365 9.10 1.45 8.96
CA LEU A 365 9.47 0.21 9.64
C LEU A 365 8.23 -0.39 10.31
N ASP A 366 7.38 -1.06 9.53
CA ASP A 366 6.26 -1.78 10.11
C ASP A 366 6.76 -2.99 10.92
N GLY A 367 6.51 -2.96 12.22
CA GLY A 367 7.02 -3.94 13.19
C GLY A 367 8.17 -3.43 14.06
N VAL A 368 8.60 -2.16 13.90
CA VAL A 368 9.50 -1.50 14.84
C VAL A 368 8.73 -0.38 15.53
N GLY A 369 8.36 -0.62 16.77
CA GLY A 369 7.44 0.17 17.57
C GLY A 369 6.50 -0.79 18.27
N ASP A 370 6.75 -1.05 19.55
CA ASP A 370 5.93 -2.00 20.31
C ASP A 370 4.49 -1.49 20.36
N SER A 371 3.53 -2.39 20.10
CA SER A 371 2.13 -2.09 20.40
C SER A 371 1.94 -2.11 21.92
N LEU A 372 1.05 -1.25 22.38
CA LEU A 372 0.73 -1.07 23.78
C LEU A 372 -0.69 -1.55 24.02
N ASP A 373 -0.89 -2.30 25.09
CA ASP A 373 -2.22 -2.68 25.55
C ASP A 373 -2.65 -1.65 26.58
N LEU A 374 -3.66 -0.84 26.27
CA LEU A 374 -4.05 0.30 27.11
C LEU A 374 -5.52 0.23 27.52
N VAL A 375 -5.82 0.66 28.73
CA VAL A 375 -7.19 0.65 29.29
C VAL A 375 -7.95 1.89 28.85
N VAL A 376 -9.19 1.71 28.42
CA VAL A 376 -10.10 2.82 28.15
C VAL A 376 -10.71 3.33 29.45
N ILE A 377 -10.39 4.56 29.85
CA ILE A 377 -10.88 5.17 31.11
C ILE A 377 -11.87 6.31 30.90
N GLY A 378 -12.04 6.79 29.67
CA GLY A 378 -13.05 7.80 29.34
C GLY A 378 -13.20 8.07 27.84
N ALA A 379 -14.17 8.91 27.48
CA ALA A 379 -14.47 9.31 26.12
C ALA A 379 -14.76 10.81 25.96
N TYR A 380 -14.56 11.28 24.74
CA TYR A 380 -14.88 12.63 24.29
C TYR A 380 -16.05 12.56 23.30
N ILE A 381 -17.04 13.42 23.47
CA ILE A 381 -18.24 13.45 22.63
C ILE A 381 -17.85 13.83 21.20
N GLY A 382 -18.29 13.04 20.23
CA GLY A 382 -17.99 13.26 18.83
C GLY A 382 -18.64 14.55 18.31
N LYS A 383 -17.86 15.30 17.51
CA LYS A 383 -18.30 16.53 16.85
C LYS A 383 -18.35 16.31 15.33
N GLY A 384 -19.09 17.18 14.63
CA GLY A 384 -19.17 17.14 13.16
C GLY A 384 -19.74 15.81 12.65
N LYS A 385 -18.99 15.09 11.81
CA LYS A 385 -19.40 13.78 11.26
C LYS A 385 -19.56 12.69 12.31
N ARG A 386 -18.95 12.82 13.49
CA ARG A 386 -19.03 11.86 14.60
C ARG A 386 -20.09 12.25 15.64
N THR A 387 -20.98 13.19 15.30
CA THR A 387 -22.08 13.57 16.20
C THR A 387 -22.97 12.36 16.48
N GLY A 388 -23.24 12.10 17.76
CA GLY A 388 -24.06 10.97 18.21
C GLY A 388 -23.26 9.75 18.65
N VAL A 389 -21.95 9.71 18.44
CA VAL A 389 -21.01 8.70 18.97
C VAL A 389 -19.89 9.35 19.79
N TYR A 390 -19.01 8.55 20.39
CA TYR A 390 -17.76 9.06 20.97
C TYR A 390 -16.74 9.34 19.87
N GLY A 391 -16.17 10.55 19.86
CA GLY A 391 -15.23 11.01 18.84
C GLY A 391 -13.79 10.62 19.12
N GLY A 392 -13.45 10.44 20.39
CA GLY A 392 -12.15 9.96 20.84
C GLY A 392 -12.23 9.40 22.26
N PHE A 393 -11.15 8.78 22.71
CA PHE A 393 -11.08 8.04 23.97
C PHE A 393 -9.83 8.41 24.74
N LEU A 394 -9.93 8.47 26.07
CA LEU A 394 -8.80 8.63 26.97
C LEU A 394 -8.32 7.24 27.39
N LEU A 395 -7.05 6.96 27.12
CA LEU A 395 -6.41 5.69 27.44
C LEU A 395 -5.40 5.84 28.57
N ALA A 396 -5.20 4.76 29.31
CA ALA A 396 -4.27 4.68 30.43
C ALA A 396 -3.43 3.40 30.42
N CYS A 397 -2.21 3.50 30.97
CA CYS A 397 -1.42 2.35 31.42
C CYS A 397 -1.67 2.10 32.92
N PHE A 398 -1.22 0.96 33.44
CA PHE A 398 -1.36 0.64 34.87
C PHE A 398 -0.02 0.80 35.61
N ASP A 399 -0.02 1.47 36.74
CA ASP A 399 1.13 1.55 37.64
C ASP A 399 0.92 0.57 38.80
N PRO A 400 1.65 -0.57 38.84
CA PRO A 400 1.47 -1.56 39.88
C PRO A 400 2.01 -1.12 41.25
N ASP A 401 2.95 -0.16 41.30
CA ASP A 401 3.53 0.31 42.56
C ASP A 401 2.60 1.29 43.28
N ARG A 402 1.86 2.09 42.51
CA ARG A 402 0.86 3.05 43.01
C ARG A 402 -0.59 2.54 42.95
N GLU A 403 -0.79 1.38 42.33
CA GLU A 403 -2.10 0.77 42.07
C GLU A 403 -3.07 1.75 41.37
N GLU A 404 -2.58 2.48 40.36
CA GLU A 404 -3.35 3.52 39.65
C GLU A 404 -3.30 3.39 38.12
N TYR A 405 -4.35 3.84 37.44
CA TYR A 405 -4.38 3.99 35.98
C TYR A 405 -3.90 5.39 35.61
N GLN A 406 -2.77 5.46 34.90
CA GLN A 406 -2.14 6.70 34.48
C GLN A 406 -2.48 7.01 33.03
N SER A 407 -3.12 8.16 32.79
CA SER A 407 -3.45 8.59 31.43
C SER A 407 -2.20 8.72 30.56
N ILE A 408 -2.24 8.17 29.34
CA ILE A 408 -1.10 8.14 28.42
C ILE A 408 -1.39 8.84 27.09
N CYS A 409 -2.61 8.73 26.57
CA CYS A 409 -2.98 9.41 25.34
C CYS A 409 -4.49 9.58 25.17
N LYS A 410 -4.86 10.54 24.33
CA LYS A 410 -6.15 10.60 23.68
C LYS A 410 -6.04 9.95 22.31
N ILE A 411 -6.99 9.09 21.96
CA ILE A 411 -7.04 8.44 20.67
C ILE A 411 -8.34 8.76 19.92
N GLY A 412 -8.21 9.18 18.66
CA GLY A 412 -9.33 9.48 17.77
C GLY A 412 -9.23 8.76 16.41
N THR A 413 -8.24 7.89 16.23
CA THR A 413 -7.90 7.28 14.93
C THR A 413 -7.68 5.77 15.04
N GLY A 414 -7.85 5.06 13.93
CA GLY A 414 -7.77 3.58 13.87
C GLY A 414 -9.13 2.87 13.91
N PHE A 415 -10.23 3.60 14.03
CA PHE A 415 -11.59 3.07 14.11
C PHE A 415 -12.33 3.18 12.77
N SER A 416 -13.10 2.16 12.40
CA SER A 416 -14.16 2.24 11.39
C SER A 416 -15.41 2.94 11.96
N GLU A 417 -16.37 3.30 11.11
CA GLU A 417 -17.66 3.85 11.57
C GLU A 417 -18.43 2.83 12.43
N GLU A 418 -18.37 1.54 12.05
CA GLU A 418 -18.97 0.43 12.79
C GLU A 418 -18.32 0.25 14.17
N ASP A 419 -17.00 0.41 14.26
CA ASP A 419 -16.28 0.35 15.54
C ASP A 419 -16.78 1.44 16.50
N LEU A 420 -16.93 2.69 16.03
CA LEU A 420 -17.39 3.79 16.86
C LEU A 420 -18.82 3.58 17.39
N GLU A 421 -19.71 3.02 16.57
CA GLU A 421 -21.06 2.64 17.00
C GLU A 421 -21.02 1.52 18.06
N ASN A 422 -20.18 0.50 17.83
CA ASN A 422 -20.00 -0.61 18.77
C ASN A 422 -19.39 -0.16 20.10
N PHE A 423 -18.36 0.70 20.08
CA PHE A 423 -17.76 1.23 21.31
C PHE A 423 -18.75 2.04 22.10
N LYS A 424 -19.55 2.90 21.45
CA LYS A 424 -20.61 3.62 22.15
C LYS A 424 -21.56 2.64 22.84
N LYS A 425 -22.07 1.65 22.11
CA LYS A 425 -23.00 0.65 22.65
C LYS A 425 -22.41 -0.14 23.84
N ASN A 426 -21.11 -0.47 23.79
CA ASN A 426 -20.46 -1.31 24.78
C ASN A 426 -19.94 -0.51 25.99
N LEU A 427 -19.53 0.74 25.80
CA LEU A 427 -18.94 1.58 26.85
C LEU A 427 -19.98 2.48 27.54
N GLU A 428 -21.07 2.85 26.88
CA GLU A 428 -22.14 3.66 27.50
C GLU A 428 -22.72 3.04 28.78
N PRO A 429 -22.95 1.70 28.88
CA PRO A 429 -23.34 1.05 30.13
C PRO A 429 -22.30 1.10 31.25
N LEU A 430 -21.04 1.39 30.92
CA LEU A 430 -19.91 1.42 31.85
C LEU A 430 -19.60 2.85 32.34
N THR A 431 -20.47 3.81 32.02
CA THR A 431 -20.30 5.21 32.40
C THR A 431 -20.34 5.39 33.92
N ILE A 432 -19.42 6.17 34.45
CA ILE A 432 -19.38 6.59 35.85
C ILE A 432 -19.45 8.11 35.97
N ASP A 433 -20.07 8.60 37.03
CA ASP A 433 -20.32 10.05 37.20
C ASP A 433 -19.05 10.85 37.50
N GLN A 434 -18.05 10.22 38.13
CA GLN A 434 -16.80 10.85 38.55
C GLN A 434 -15.64 9.88 38.35
N PRO A 435 -14.41 10.38 38.08
CA PRO A 435 -13.24 9.53 37.95
C PRO A 435 -12.99 8.80 39.27
N LYS A 436 -12.47 7.58 39.18
CA LYS A 436 -12.06 6.80 40.35
C LYS A 436 -10.84 7.47 41.00
N SER A 437 -10.68 7.28 42.31
CA SER A 437 -9.54 7.85 43.05
C SER A 437 -8.19 7.35 42.58
N TYR A 438 -8.16 6.16 41.95
CA TYR A 438 -6.98 5.54 41.36
C TYR A 438 -6.81 5.88 39.86
N TYR A 439 -7.46 6.95 39.36
CA TYR A 439 -7.17 7.49 38.03
C TYR A 439 -6.25 8.71 38.15
N SER A 440 -5.06 8.61 37.57
CA SER A 440 -4.09 9.70 37.49
C SER A 440 -4.14 10.31 36.10
N TYR A 441 -4.64 11.55 36.00
CA TYR A 441 -4.83 12.25 34.74
C TYR A 441 -4.53 13.75 34.86
N GLY A 442 -4.19 14.38 33.73
CA GLY A 442 -4.00 15.83 33.67
C GLY A 442 -5.32 16.57 33.49
N ASP A 443 -5.51 17.70 34.15
CA ASP A 443 -6.78 18.46 34.07
C ASP A 443 -7.16 18.85 32.64
N SER A 444 -6.18 19.13 31.78
CA SER A 444 -6.39 19.45 30.36
C SER A 444 -6.78 18.25 29.49
N THR A 445 -6.65 17.03 30.00
CA THR A 445 -7.00 15.77 29.30
C THR A 445 -8.27 15.14 29.88
N LYS A 446 -9.02 15.90 30.68
CA LYS A 446 -10.31 15.46 31.23
C LYS A 446 -11.29 15.10 30.10
N PRO A 447 -11.84 13.87 30.08
CA PRO A 447 -12.84 13.44 29.12
C PRO A 447 -14.22 14.02 29.45
N ASP A 448 -15.12 13.99 28.46
CA ASP A 448 -16.52 14.38 28.64
C ASP A 448 -17.31 13.31 29.43
N VAL A 449 -16.90 12.04 29.29
CA VAL A 449 -17.52 10.87 29.90
C VAL A 449 -16.44 10.00 30.53
N TRP A 450 -16.64 9.55 31.77
CA TRP A 450 -15.75 8.61 32.45
C TRP A 450 -16.29 7.19 32.37
N PHE A 451 -15.39 6.20 32.32
CA PHE A 451 -15.76 4.78 32.31
C PHE A 451 -15.13 4.01 33.47
N GLU A 452 -15.80 2.95 33.89
CA GLU A 452 -15.18 1.87 34.67
C GLU A 452 -14.07 1.20 33.82
N PRO A 453 -12.89 0.90 34.38
CA PRO A 453 -11.78 0.37 33.60
C PRO A 453 -12.07 -1.09 33.33
N THR A 454 -12.58 -1.42 32.14
CA THR A 454 -12.94 -2.80 31.80
C THR A 454 -12.37 -3.27 30.48
N GLN A 455 -12.19 -2.35 29.52
CA GLN A 455 -11.81 -2.70 28.16
C GLN A 455 -10.35 -2.30 27.89
N VAL A 456 -9.56 -3.27 27.42
CA VAL A 456 -8.16 -3.07 27.02
C VAL A 456 -8.09 -3.03 25.49
N TRP A 457 -7.37 -2.06 24.95
CA TRP A 457 -7.17 -1.87 23.51
C TRP A 457 -5.70 -2.04 23.15
N GLU A 458 -5.43 -2.78 22.08
CA GLU A 458 -4.11 -2.78 21.46
C GLU A 458 -3.96 -1.53 20.60
N VAL A 459 -2.95 -0.72 20.91
CA VAL A 459 -2.68 0.57 20.30
C VAL A 459 -1.27 0.58 19.75
N LYS A 460 -1.13 1.02 18.51
CA LYS A 460 0.18 1.23 17.88
C LYS A 460 0.50 2.71 17.84
N ALA A 461 1.72 3.07 18.22
CA ALA A 461 2.25 4.42 18.13
C ALA A 461 3.49 4.43 17.23
N ALA A 462 3.83 5.58 16.67
CA ALA A 462 5.06 5.74 15.88
C ALA A 462 6.28 5.90 16.80
N ASP A 463 6.11 6.65 17.90
CA ASP A 463 7.12 6.85 18.92
C ASP A 463 6.46 7.21 20.28
N LEU A 464 7.26 7.20 21.34
CA LEU A 464 6.94 7.72 22.66
C LEU A 464 7.62 9.08 22.87
N SER A 465 6.95 10.01 23.57
CA SER A 465 7.44 11.37 23.80
C SER A 465 7.15 11.84 25.22
N ILE A 466 8.02 12.69 25.77
CA ILE A 466 7.79 13.34 27.06
C ILE A 466 6.56 14.25 26.96
N SER A 467 5.63 14.09 27.89
CA SER A 467 4.38 14.81 27.94
C SER A 467 4.27 15.70 29.17
N PRO A 468 3.92 16.99 29.01
CA PRO A 468 3.62 17.86 30.15
C PRO A 468 2.19 17.66 30.70
N VAL A 469 1.35 16.86 30.03
CA VAL A 469 -0.09 16.73 30.36
C VAL A 469 -0.51 15.31 30.74
N TYR A 470 0.11 14.29 30.15
CA TYR A 470 -0.16 12.90 30.48
C TYR A 470 0.71 12.42 31.65
N LYS A 471 0.24 11.41 32.36
CA LYS A 471 0.73 11.00 33.68
C LYS A 471 1.45 9.64 33.68
N ALA A 472 1.36 8.91 32.57
CA ALA A 472 2.04 7.64 32.41
C ALA A 472 3.55 7.76 32.66
N ALA A 473 4.09 6.93 33.55
CA ALA A 473 5.52 6.87 33.88
C ALA A 473 6.11 8.19 34.45
N GLU A 474 5.28 9.07 35.00
CA GLU A 474 5.74 10.27 35.71
C GLU A 474 6.59 9.86 36.94
N GLY A 475 7.78 10.44 37.05
CA GLY A 475 8.77 10.09 38.08
C GLY A 475 9.69 8.92 37.73
N LEU A 476 9.41 8.16 36.66
CA LEU A 476 10.30 7.10 36.16
C LEU A 476 11.29 7.64 35.12
N VAL A 477 10.79 8.44 34.17
CA VAL A 477 11.60 9.02 33.09
C VAL A 477 11.95 10.49 33.33
N SER A 478 11.00 11.26 33.86
CA SER A 478 11.15 12.69 34.20
C SER A 478 10.48 12.95 35.53
N GLU A 479 11.07 13.81 36.37
CA GLU A 479 10.58 14.07 37.74
C GLU A 479 9.14 14.59 37.78
N ASP A 480 8.75 15.44 36.82
CA ASP A 480 7.48 16.19 36.80
C ASP A 480 6.62 15.98 35.54
N LYS A 481 7.04 15.09 34.63
CA LYS A 481 6.39 14.87 33.32
C LYS A 481 6.20 13.39 33.07
N GLY A 482 5.05 13.04 32.51
CA GLY A 482 4.79 11.69 32.04
C GLY A 482 5.22 11.48 30.59
N ILE A 483 4.74 10.39 30.01
CA ILE A 483 4.98 9.96 28.63
C ILE A 483 3.65 9.93 27.86
N SER A 484 3.71 10.25 26.57
CA SER A 484 2.60 10.17 25.64
C SER A 484 3.00 9.47 24.36
N LEU A 485 2.01 8.90 23.68
CA LEU A 485 2.16 8.28 22.37
C LEU A 485 2.05 9.31 21.25
N ARG A 486 2.93 9.25 20.24
CA ARG A 486 2.71 9.97 18.98
C ARG A 486 2.06 9.09 17.94
N PHE A 487 1.12 9.69 17.22
CA PHE A 487 0.30 9.02 16.20
C PHE A 487 -0.37 7.72 16.68
N PRO A 488 -1.01 7.69 17.88
CA PRO A 488 -1.65 6.48 18.37
C PRO A 488 -2.81 6.07 17.46
N ARG A 489 -2.84 4.78 17.10
CA ARG A 489 -3.88 4.15 16.29
C ARG A 489 -4.38 2.90 16.97
N PHE A 490 -5.70 2.79 17.08
CA PHE A 490 -6.34 1.57 17.54
C PHE A 490 -6.08 0.45 16.54
N LEU A 491 -5.74 -0.73 17.04
CA LEU A 491 -5.63 -1.95 16.26
C LEU A 491 -6.83 -2.87 16.51
N ARG A 492 -7.06 -3.23 17.77
CA ARG A 492 -8.14 -4.15 18.16
C ARG A 492 -8.44 -4.07 19.66
N ILE A 493 -9.60 -4.59 20.06
CA ILE A 493 -9.90 -4.86 21.46
C ILE A 493 -9.13 -6.12 21.89
N ARG A 494 -8.62 -6.13 23.13
CA ARG A 494 -7.95 -7.26 23.79
C ARG A 494 -8.90 -7.92 24.77
N ASP A 495 -9.84 -8.70 24.25
CA ASP A 495 -10.78 -9.47 25.09
C ASP A 495 -10.09 -10.57 25.92
N ASP A 496 -8.83 -10.86 25.61
CA ASP A 496 -7.97 -11.81 26.31
C ASP A 496 -7.19 -11.20 27.50
N LYS A 497 -7.36 -9.90 27.77
CA LYS A 497 -6.65 -9.20 28.86
C LYS A 497 -7.62 -8.54 29.83
N SER A 498 -7.28 -8.63 31.12
CA SER A 498 -7.91 -7.79 32.15
C SER A 498 -7.28 -6.38 32.13
N PRO A 499 -7.97 -5.36 32.65
CA PRO A 499 -7.44 -4.01 32.81
C PRO A 499 -6.09 -3.95 33.55
N GLU A 500 -5.88 -4.83 34.54
CA GLU A 500 -4.65 -4.93 35.31
C GLU A 500 -3.50 -5.59 34.52
N ASP A 501 -3.80 -6.36 33.46
CA ASP A 501 -2.82 -6.97 32.54
C ASP A 501 -2.42 -6.05 31.37
N CYS A 502 -2.85 -4.79 31.39
CA CYS A 502 -2.45 -3.79 30.40
C CYS A 502 -0.96 -3.44 30.54
N THR A 503 -0.42 -2.71 29.56
CA THR A 503 0.97 -2.25 29.59
C THR A 503 1.22 -1.40 30.84
N SER A 504 2.29 -1.69 31.58
CA SER A 504 2.59 -1.02 32.84
C SER A 504 3.37 0.29 32.66
N SER A 505 3.31 1.20 33.64
CA SER A 505 4.10 2.44 33.65
C SER A 505 5.62 2.18 33.52
N SER A 506 6.13 1.12 34.14
CA SER A 506 7.53 0.68 34.00
C SER A 506 7.86 0.22 32.57
N GLN A 507 6.97 -0.56 31.93
CA GLN A 507 7.15 -0.97 30.53
C GLN A 507 7.16 0.25 29.59
N ILE A 508 6.32 1.26 29.85
CA ILE A 508 6.34 2.53 29.10
C ILE A 508 7.70 3.22 29.23
N ALA A 509 8.27 3.27 30.44
CA ALA A 509 9.59 3.86 30.67
C ALA A 509 10.70 3.10 29.91
N ASP A 510 10.72 1.77 30.01
CA ASP A 510 11.69 0.91 29.32
C ASP A 510 11.60 1.09 27.79
N MET A 511 10.38 1.15 27.24
CA MET A 511 10.12 1.40 25.83
C MET A 511 10.63 2.79 25.40
N PHE A 512 10.45 3.82 26.23
CA PHE A 512 10.95 5.17 25.95
C PHE A 512 12.48 5.24 25.96
N GLU A 513 13.14 4.59 26.94
CA GLU A 513 14.61 4.57 27.03
C GLU A 513 15.25 3.80 25.88
N SER A 514 14.72 2.63 25.55
CA SER A 514 15.19 1.82 24.42
C SER A 514 15.01 2.53 23.08
N GLN A 515 13.93 3.31 22.92
CA GLN A 515 13.73 4.16 21.75
C GLN A 515 14.86 5.20 21.59
N ASN A 516 15.32 5.82 22.68
CA ASN A 516 16.38 6.84 22.64
C ASN A 516 17.76 6.24 22.40
N LEU A 517 18.04 5.05 22.94
CA LEU A 517 19.30 4.33 22.69
C LEU A 517 19.46 4.00 21.20
N ASN A 518 18.37 3.61 20.52
CA ASN A 518 18.36 3.35 19.08
C ASN A 518 18.46 4.61 18.20
N ILE A 519 18.35 5.82 18.77
CA ILE A 519 18.54 7.09 18.04
C ILE A 519 20.00 7.58 18.15
N ALA A 520 20.71 7.16 19.21
CA ALA A 520 22.09 7.57 19.49
C ALA A 520 23.16 6.61 18.90
N SER A 521 22.76 5.44 18.42
CA SER A 521 23.57 4.45 17.69
C SER A 521 23.38 4.58 16.19
#